data_AF-A0ABD0K2R1-F1
#
_entry.id   AF-A0ABD0K2R1-F1
#
_cell.length_a   1.000
_cell.length_b   1.000
_cell.length_c   1.000
_cell.angle_alpha   90.00
_cell.angle_beta   90.00
_cell.angle_gamma   90.00
#
_symmetry.space_group_name_H-M   'P 1'
#
loop_
_entity.id
_entity.type
_entity.pdbx_description
1 polymer ?
#
loop_
_entity_poly.entity_id
_entity_poly.type
_entity_poly.pdbx_seq_one_letter_code
_entity_poly.pdbx_strand_id
1 'polypeptide(L)'
;MGGSESKGSDQRPVHFTDEEKPMVSVLFHRISHGKKTFNREQFRNFAHGVLDPEVCELLYELLHGTKQRHHHHLRGGQHEGEVDHHHFSHHLAAILKGGVREQAVLLTSLCSPDHDYVIPEHLVKFVSSMVQSYEKILAAHCRQYQSWMFAPSGNSHRKLALYMLEDLFSTGSSKDRDFSLPEVPKNATYSTDDIEMWIPRCPLFQQIFHEVFHGCFRLYETDPSDVIFHHPRIPQVCDTNWSRVGTILDLPSVLFLNASLPAALQGEWRLLFSNSLHGDSFSQLIKMIDGRGPTLLVLRDQQGHMFGGFASEPWSINSKFYGDDRCFLFRTHPNYGLYMATGYNTNFMYLNLNMQTLPNGLGMGGQFDYFGFWIDHTFNSGHSKAGPRCTTYGSPQLSETPEFKVDVLEVWVVGPQKKKDDEYDDEDLTEEEREHLAKKSILDKDPESKAMLELLGRGPVSEGLREGDETASSPEDNKVISLF
;
A
#
# COMPACT_ATOMS: atom_id res chain seq x y z
N MET A 1 -41.98 35.62 -24.72
CA MET A 1 -42.06 35.42 -23.26
C MET A 1 -42.26 33.94 -23.01
N GLY A 2 -41.39 33.32 -22.22
CA GLY A 2 -41.38 31.89 -21.98
C GLY A 2 -39.99 31.44 -21.57
N GLY A 3 -39.47 32.04 -20.50
CA GLY A 3 -38.26 31.56 -19.85
C GLY A 3 -38.60 30.33 -19.04
N SER A 4 -38.08 29.19 -19.44
CA SER A 4 -38.07 27.98 -18.64
C SER A 4 -37.10 28.18 -17.46
N GLU A 5 -37.64 28.34 -16.27
CA GLU A 5 -36.91 28.18 -15.03
C GLU A 5 -36.33 26.76 -14.99
N SER A 6 -35.00 26.67 -15.05
CA SER A 6 -34.27 25.45 -14.75
C SER A 6 -34.44 25.15 -13.27
N LYS A 7 -35.27 24.15 -12.94
CA LYS A 7 -35.34 23.56 -11.60
C LYS A 7 -33.93 23.14 -11.18
N GLY A 8 -33.37 23.83 -10.19
CA GLY A 8 -32.22 23.36 -9.44
C GLY A 8 -32.51 21.98 -8.88
N SER A 9 -31.51 21.10 -8.91
CA SER A 9 -31.58 19.76 -8.32
C SER A 9 -31.96 19.86 -6.85
N ASP A 10 -33.18 19.44 -6.53
CA ASP A 10 -33.74 19.36 -5.18
C ASP A 10 -33.01 18.21 -4.44
N GLN A 11 -31.82 18.50 -3.90
CA GLN A 11 -31.02 17.54 -3.15
C GLN A 11 -31.67 17.35 -1.78
N ARG A 12 -32.25 16.17 -1.54
CA ARG A 12 -32.80 15.82 -0.24
C ARG A 12 -31.65 15.73 0.78
N PRO A 13 -31.78 16.37 1.96
CA PRO A 13 -30.76 16.29 2.99
C PRO A 13 -30.56 14.83 3.43
N VAL A 14 -29.28 14.46 3.63
CA VAL A 14 -28.91 13.13 4.11
C VAL A 14 -29.38 12.99 5.55
N HIS A 15 -30.13 11.91 5.84
CA HIS A 15 -30.71 11.67 7.15
C HIS A 15 -30.47 10.24 7.61
N PHE A 16 -30.43 10.08 8.94
CA PHE A 16 -30.48 8.77 9.58
C PHE A 16 -31.88 8.18 9.49
N THR A 17 -31.92 6.88 9.23
CA THR A 17 -33.13 6.05 9.27
C THR A 17 -33.70 5.98 10.69
N ASP A 18 -34.95 5.55 10.83
CA ASP A 18 -35.57 5.40 12.14
C ASP A 18 -34.86 4.36 13.03
N GLU A 19 -34.14 3.41 12.43
CA GLU A 19 -33.32 2.41 13.13
C GLU A 19 -31.98 2.99 13.63
N GLU A 20 -31.40 3.96 12.91
CA GLU A 20 -30.12 4.60 13.26
C GLU A 20 -30.29 5.75 14.27
N LYS A 21 -31.45 6.44 14.25
CA LYS A 21 -31.72 7.58 15.15
C LYS A 21 -31.43 7.27 16.64
N PRO A 22 -31.84 6.11 17.21
CA PRO A 22 -31.47 5.74 18.57
C PRO A 22 -29.96 5.67 18.80
N MET A 23 -29.19 5.14 17.84
CA MET A 23 -27.72 5.05 17.94
C MET A 23 -27.09 6.44 17.99
N VAL A 24 -27.58 7.36 17.14
CA VAL A 24 -27.15 8.77 17.12
C VAL A 24 -27.45 9.45 18.46
N SER A 25 -28.63 9.18 19.03
CA SER A 25 -28.99 9.71 20.35
C SER A 25 -28.09 9.17 21.45
N VAL A 26 -27.74 7.88 21.45
CA VAL A 26 -26.80 7.30 22.43
C VAL A 26 -25.41 7.95 22.32
N LEU A 27 -24.91 8.09 21.09
CA LEU A 27 -23.63 8.77 20.83
C LEU A 27 -23.65 10.23 21.32
N PHE A 28 -24.73 10.97 21.02
CA PHE A 28 -24.90 12.33 21.51
C PHE A 28 -24.88 12.40 23.04
N HIS A 29 -25.60 11.51 23.72
CA HIS A 29 -25.64 11.46 25.19
C HIS A 29 -24.28 11.12 25.79
N ARG A 30 -23.46 10.30 25.10
CA ARG A 30 -22.08 9.98 25.51
C ARG A 30 -21.21 11.24 25.51
N ILE A 31 -21.31 12.06 24.47
CA ILE A 31 -20.57 13.33 24.34
C ILE A 31 -21.10 14.37 25.35
N SER A 32 -22.42 14.52 25.45
CA SER A 32 -23.06 15.54 26.28
C SER A 32 -23.09 15.21 27.76
N HIS A 33 -22.68 14.01 28.16
CA HIS A 33 -22.88 13.44 29.50
C HIS A 33 -24.35 13.50 29.94
N GLY A 34 -25.26 13.14 29.01
CA GLY A 34 -26.70 13.11 29.22
C GLY A 34 -27.41 14.47 29.19
N LYS A 35 -26.72 15.55 28.83
CA LYS A 35 -27.30 16.89 28.66
C LYS A 35 -27.94 17.06 27.29
N LYS A 36 -28.78 18.09 27.15
CA LYS A 36 -29.45 18.46 25.88
C LYS A 36 -28.52 19.07 24.84
N THR A 37 -27.37 19.54 25.29
CA THR A 37 -26.33 20.23 24.51
C THR A 37 -24.96 19.79 25.01
N PHE A 38 -23.94 19.94 24.17
CA PHE A 38 -22.55 19.77 24.59
C PHE A 38 -21.67 20.94 24.14
N ASN A 39 -20.62 21.21 24.91
CA ASN A 39 -19.66 22.28 24.63
C ASN A 39 -18.34 21.74 24.03
N ARG A 40 -17.43 22.66 23.71
CA ARG A 40 -16.14 22.37 23.09
C ARG A 40 -15.28 21.40 23.90
N GLU A 41 -15.22 21.60 25.21
CA GLU A 41 -14.40 20.78 26.09
C GLU A 41 -14.92 19.34 26.14
N GLN A 42 -16.23 19.16 26.22
CA GLN A 42 -16.87 17.84 26.16
C GLN A 42 -16.56 17.12 24.83
N PHE A 43 -16.66 17.83 23.71
CA PHE A 43 -16.32 17.26 22.40
C PHE A 43 -14.83 16.90 22.28
N ARG A 44 -13.94 17.78 22.75
CA ARG A 44 -12.50 17.52 22.77
C ARG A 44 -12.17 16.30 23.62
N ASN A 45 -12.76 16.18 24.81
CA ASN A 45 -12.57 15.01 25.68
C ASN A 45 -13.05 13.73 25.02
N PHE A 46 -14.14 13.78 24.25
CA PHE A 46 -14.61 12.64 23.46
C PHE A 46 -13.64 12.26 22.32
N ALA A 47 -13.16 13.25 21.55
CA ALA A 47 -12.45 12.99 20.30
C ALA A 47 -10.91 12.95 20.42
N HIS A 48 -10.30 13.46 21.50
CA HIS A 48 -8.84 13.64 21.60
C HIS A 48 -8.01 12.35 21.43
N GLY A 49 -8.58 11.20 21.79
CA GLY A 49 -7.92 9.89 21.64
C GLY A 49 -7.87 9.39 20.20
N VAL A 50 -8.62 10.02 19.30
CA VAL A 50 -8.79 9.60 17.90
C VAL A 50 -8.37 10.70 16.93
N LEU A 51 -8.83 11.93 17.13
CA LEU A 51 -8.57 13.04 16.22
C LEU A 51 -7.28 13.78 16.56
N ASP A 52 -6.62 14.28 15.53
CA ASP A 52 -5.65 15.37 15.66
C ASP A 52 -6.33 16.61 16.27
N PRO A 53 -5.66 17.39 17.15
CA PRO A 53 -6.28 18.56 17.79
C PRO A 53 -6.87 19.55 16.79
N GLU A 54 -6.25 19.71 15.61
CA GLU A 54 -6.79 20.61 14.60
C GLU A 54 -8.07 20.10 13.98
N VAL A 55 -8.12 18.82 13.58
CA VAL A 55 -9.34 18.21 13.04
C VAL A 55 -10.45 18.23 14.09
N CYS A 56 -10.11 18.00 15.37
CA CYS A 56 -11.06 18.08 16.47
C CYS A 56 -11.69 19.48 16.60
N GLU A 57 -10.89 20.55 16.52
CA GLU A 57 -11.41 21.92 16.60
C GLU A 57 -12.24 22.29 15.37
N LEU A 58 -11.75 22.00 14.16
CA LEU A 58 -12.48 22.28 12.92
C LEU A 58 -13.85 21.57 12.89
N LEU A 59 -13.88 20.31 13.35
CA LEU A 59 -15.11 19.54 13.43
C LEU A 59 -16.07 20.11 14.48
N TYR A 60 -15.58 20.56 15.64
CA TYR A 60 -16.44 21.22 16.62
C TYR A 60 -17.07 22.49 16.05
N GLU A 61 -16.30 23.34 15.37
CA GLU A 61 -16.81 24.56 14.75
C GLU A 61 -17.87 24.28 13.69
N LEU A 62 -17.66 23.23 12.89
CA LEU A 62 -18.66 22.75 11.94
C LEU A 62 -19.95 22.32 12.65
N LEU A 63 -19.84 21.50 13.70
CA LEU A 63 -20.99 21.01 14.47
C LEU A 63 -21.74 22.15 15.18
N HIS A 64 -21.03 23.20 15.58
CA HIS A 64 -21.61 24.37 16.23
C HIS A 64 -22.39 25.28 15.26
N GLY A 65 -21.98 25.36 13.99
CA GLY A 65 -22.76 26.02 12.94
C GLY A 65 -22.68 27.55 12.96
N THR A 66 -21.48 28.13 13.01
CA THR A 66 -21.25 29.59 12.98
C THR A 66 -21.81 30.29 11.73
N LYS A 67 -22.07 29.56 10.62
CA LYS A 67 -22.60 30.11 9.36
C LYS A 67 -24.07 30.60 9.39
N GLN A 68 -24.88 30.32 10.42
CA GLN A 68 -26.29 30.78 10.41
C GLN A 68 -26.54 32.19 10.99
N ARG A 69 -25.52 32.91 11.48
CA ARG A 69 -25.75 34.15 12.24
C ARG A 69 -25.87 35.46 11.46
N HIS A 70 -25.70 35.48 10.13
CA HIS A 70 -25.76 36.76 9.39
C HIS A 70 -27.13 37.16 8.81
N HIS A 71 -28.18 36.31 8.87
CA HIS A 71 -29.47 36.66 8.26
C HIS A 71 -30.73 36.65 9.15
N HIS A 72 -30.65 36.30 10.44
CA HIS A 72 -31.81 36.46 11.32
C HIS A 72 -31.46 37.18 12.62
N HIS A 73 -31.70 38.49 12.62
CA HIS A 73 -32.11 39.18 13.83
C HIS A 73 -33.45 38.61 14.34
N LEU A 74 -33.56 38.51 15.67
CA LEU A 74 -34.76 38.27 16.50
C LEU A 74 -35.11 36.81 16.81
N ARG A 75 -34.67 36.29 17.96
CA ARG A 75 -35.50 36.12 19.19
C ARG A 75 -34.79 35.23 20.22
N GLY A 76 -34.55 35.81 21.40
CA GLY A 76 -34.69 35.20 22.73
C GLY A 76 -34.09 33.80 23.02
N GLY A 77 -33.03 33.79 23.81
CA GLY A 77 -32.89 32.83 24.92
C GLY A 77 -32.49 31.39 24.61
N GLN A 78 -31.72 31.14 23.54
CA GLN A 78 -31.05 29.85 23.36
C GLN A 78 -29.57 29.99 23.74
N HIS A 79 -29.09 29.07 24.60
CA HIS A 79 -27.73 29.00 25.12
C HIS A 79 -26.69 29.30 24.02
N GLU A 80 -26.07 30.48 24.07
CA GLU A 80 -25.05 30.89 23.13
C GLU A 80 -23.82 29.97 23.28
N GLY A 81 -23.56 29.12 22.29
CA GLY A 81 -22.25 28.47 22.13
C GLY A 81 -22.20 26.94 22.17
N GLU A 82 -23.32 26.24 22.36
CA GLU A 82 -23.33 24.78 22.52
C GLU A 82 -24.02 24.05 21.35
N VAL A 83 -23.61 22.81 21.09
CA VAL A 83 -24.15 21.96 20.02
C VAL A 83 -25.37 21.21 20.53
N ASP A 84 -26.51 21.36 19.86
CA ASP A 84 -27.72 20.59 20.14
C ASP A 84 -27.81 19.28 19.31
N HIS A 85 -28.73 18.39 19.70
CA HIS A 85 -28.91 17.10 19.04
C HIS A 85 -29.31 17.23 17.57
N HIS A 86 -30.08 18.26 17.19
CA HIS A 86 -30.56 18.43 15.83
C HIS A 86 -29.41 18.78 14.87
N HIS A 87 -28.62 19.79 15.23
CA HIS A 87 -27.42 20.20 14.50
C HIS A 87 -26.38 19.09 14.45
N PHE A 88 -26.15 18.40 15.57
CA PHE A 88 -25.26 17.24 15.62
C PHE A 88 -25.71 16.14 14.65
N SER A 89 -26.97 15.72 14.73
CA SER A 89 -27.51 14.65 13.88
C SER A 89 -27.47 15.00 12.40
N HIS A 90 -27.70 16.27 12.04
CA HIS A 90 -27.65 16.74 10.65
C HIS A 90 -26.23 16.62 10.08
N HIS A 91 -25.24 17.20 10.76
CA HIS A 91 -23.84 17.16 10.29
C HIS A 91 -23.25 15.76 10.36
N LEU A 92 -23.58 14.97 11.39
CA LEU A 92 -23.12 13.60 11.49
C LEU A 92 -23.64 12.74 10.32
N ALA A 93 -24.88 12.98 9.87
CA ALA A 93 -25.41 12.28 8.69
C ALA A 93 -24.63 12.64 7.42
N ALA A 94 -24.31 13.92 7.23
CA ALA A 94 -23.48 14.36 6.11
C ALA A 94 -22.06 13.73 6.18
N ILE A 95 -21.46 13.64 7.36
CA ILE A 95 -20.10 13.10 7.55
C ILE A 95 -20.05 11.59 7.28
N LEU A 96 -20.99 10.81 7.85
CA LEU A 96 -20.94 9.35 7.80
C LEU A 96 -21.67 8.73 6.59
N LYS A 97 -22.61 9.46 5.99
CA LYS A 97 -23.47 8.94 4.92
C LYS A 97 -23.50 9.83 3.67
N GLY A 98 -22.81 10.96 3.70
CA GLY A 98 -22.73 11.87 2.56
C GLY A 98 -22.00 11.24 1.37
N GLY A 99 -22.47 11.57 0.17
CA GLY A 99 -21.77 11.25 -1.07
C GLY A 99 -20.61 12.20 -1.31
N VAL A 100 -20.05 12.14 -2.52
CA VAL A 100 -18.88 12.95 -2.91
C VAL A 100 -19.18 14.46 -2.79
N ARG A 101 -20.40 14.88 -3.15
CA ARG A 101 -20.82 16.29 -3.05
C ARG A 101 -20.85 16.76 -1.60
N GLU A 102 -21.49 16.02 -0.71
CA GLU A 102 -21.56 16.36 0.71
C GLU A 102 -20.15 16.37 1.33
N GLN A 103 -19.30 15.41 0.98
CA GLN A 103 -17.90 15.38 1.41
C GLN A 103 -17.12 16.61 0.95
N ALA A 104 -17.31 17.06 -0.29
CA ALA A 104 -16.68 18.27 -0.80
C ALA A 104 -17.14 19.52 -0.03
N VAL A 105 -18.46 19.67 0.20
CA VAL A 105 -19.02 20.78 0.98
C VAL A 105 -18.49 20.78 2.42
N LEU A 106 -18.41 19.61 3.05
CA LEU A 106 -17.83 19.43 4.38
C LEU A 106 -16.36 19.84 4.41
N LEU A 107 -15.56 19.36 3.46
CA LEU A 107 -14.14 19.65 3.38
C LEU A 107 -13.88 21.14 3.13
N THR A 108 -14.65 21.80 2.25
CA THR A 108 -14.61 23.25 2.08
C THR A 108 -14.90 23.97 3.38
N SER A 109 -15.96 23.55 4.08
CA SER A 109 -16.37 24.18 5.34
C SER A 109 -15.36 23.97 6.48
N LEU A 110 -14.70 22.81 6.52
CA LEU A 110 -13.66 22.49 7.50
C LEU A 110 -12.37 23.27 7.21
N CYS A 111 -11.97 23.42 5.94
CA CYS A 111 -10.71 24.09 5.60
C CYS A 111 -10.84 25.62 5.51
N SER A 112 -12.05 26.12 5.21
CA SER A 112 -12.36 27.55 5.07
C SER A 112 -13.76 27.85 5.61
N PRO A 113 -13.91 28.00 6.94
CA PRO A 113 -15.20 28.29 7.56
C PRO A 113 -15.85 29.60 7.07
N ASP A 114 -15.05 30.59 6.68
CA ASP A 114 -15.55 31.93 6.30
C ASP A 114 -15.72 32.14 4.79
N HIS A 115 -15.37 31.15 3.97
CA HIS A 115 -15.33 31.28 2.51
C HIS A 115 -15.92 30.05 1.80
N ASP A 116 -16.33 30.24 0.55
CA ASP A 116 -16.82 29.15 -0.32
C ASP A 116 -15.71 28.54 -1.19
N TYR A 117 -14.45 28.86 -0.87
CA TYR A 117 -13.25 28.36 -1.51
C TYR A 117 -12.21 27.96 -0.46
N VAL A 118 -11.31 27.05 -0.84
CA VAL A 118 -10.22 26.56 0.00
C VAL A 118 -8.88 27.09 -0.49
N ILE A 119 -8.06 27.56 0.44
CA ILE A 119 -6.67 27.93 0.19
C ILE A 119 -5.81 26.65 0.29
N PRO A 120 -4.86 26.42 -0.66
CA PRO A 120 -4.05 25.20 -0.72
C PRO A 120 -3.37 24.83 0.61
N GLU A 121 -2.82 25.81 1.34
CA GLU A 121 -2.14 25.59 2.61
C GLU A 121 -3.05 24.99 3.69
N HIS A 122 -4.29 25.48 3.80
CA HIS A 122 -5.28 24.93 4.74
C HIS A 122 -5.64 23.50 4.37
N LEU A 123 -5.77 23.22 3.07
CA LEU A 123 -6.08 21.89 2.58
C LEU A 123 -4.94 20.89 2.88
N VAL A 124 -3.68 21.25 2.61
CA VAL A 124 -2.53 20.41 2.96
C VAL A 124 -2.47 20.15 4.46
N LYS A 125 -2.74 21.16 5.28
CA LYS A 125 -2.76 21.06 6.73
C LYS A 125 -3.85 20.09 7.19
N PHE A 126 -5.08 20.28 6.72
CA PHE A 126 -6.21 19.39 7.02
C PHE A 126 -5.93 17.95 6.62
N VAL A 127 -5.51 17.71 5.38
CA VAL A 127 -5.20 16.36 4.89
C VAL A 127 -4.06 15.72 5.69
N SER A 128 -3.01 16.48 6.04
CA SER A 128 -1.94 15.99 6.92
C SER A 128 -2.44 15.59 8.30
N SER A 129 -3.30 16.40 8.93
CA SER A 129 -3.91 16.09 10.22
C SER A 129 -4.89 14.90 10.15
N MET A 130 -5.52 14.67 9.00
CA MET A 130 -6.31 13.45 8.77
C MET A 130 -5.44 12.19 8.75
N VAL A 131 -4.27 12.22 8.10
CA VAL A 131 -3.32 11.09 8.16
C VAL A 131 -2.85 10.85 9.61
N GLN A 132 -2.59 11.90 10.39
CA GLN A 132 -2.22 11.79 11.80
C GLN A 132 -3.35 11.21 12.66
N SER A 133 -4.59 11.64 12.42
CA SER A 133 -5.78 11.08 13.10
C SER A 133 -5.93 9.60 12.78
N TYR A 134 -5.69 9.21 11.53
CA TYR A 134 -5.74 7.81 11.11
C TYR A 134 -4.66 6.97 11.80
N GLU A 135 -3.43 7.48 11.91
CA GLU A 135 -2.37 6.84 12.70
C GLU A 135 -2.77 6.59 14.15
N LYS A 136 -3.39 7.57 14.82
CA LYS A 136 -3.89 7.39 16.20
C LYS A 136 -4.93 6.27 16.30
N ILE A 137 -5.88 6.21 15.36
CA ILE A 137 -6.90 5.15 15.32
C ILE A 137 -6.25 3.78 15.13
N LEU A 138 -5.32 3.67 14.18
CA LEU A 138 -4.59 2.43 13.92
C LEU A 138 -3.80 2.00 15.16
N ALA A 139 -3.07 2.92 15.80
CA ALA A 139 -2.30 2.63 17.01
C ALA A 139 -3.18 2.12 18.17
N ALA A 140 -4.38 2.68 18.33
CA ALA A 140 -5.27 2.32 19.42
C ALA A 140 -6.07 1.03 19.16
N HIS A 141 -6.38 0.70 17.89
CA HIS A 141 -7.40 -0.32 17.58
C HIS A 141 -7.03 -1.33 16.49
N CYS A 142 -5.88 -1.21 15.81
CA CYS A 142 -5.53 -2.07 14.69
C CYS A 142 -4.42 -3.08 15.05
N ARG A 143 -4.73 -4.38 14.98
CA ARG A 143 -3.74 -5.46 15.21
C ARG A 143 -2.65 -5.49 14.14
N GLN A 144 -3.02 -5.24 12.88
CA GLN A 144 -2.07 -5.17 11.78
C GLN A 144 -1.06 -4.04 12.01
N TYR A 145 -1.51 -2.87 12.50
CA TYR A 145 -0.61 -1.79 12.91
C TYR A 145 0.37 -2.24 14.00
N GLN A 146 -0.11 -2.97 15.01
CA GLN A 146 0.72 -3.47 16.11
C GLN A 146 1.78 -4.50 15.67
N SER A 147 1.64 -5.08 14.47
CA SER A 147 2.66 -5.99 13.91
C SER A 147 3.89 -5.25 13.37
N TRP A 148 3.84 -3.93 13.22
CA TRP A 148 4.93 -3.11 12.69
C TRP A 148 5.80 -2.48 13.77
N MET A 149 7.09 -2.31 13.48
CA MET A 149 7.97 -1.37 14.19
C MET A 149 8.44 -0.26 13.24
N PHE A 150 7.60 0.77 13.08
CA PHE A 150 7.84 1.86 12.13
C PHE A 150 9.07 2.73 12.44
N ALA A 151 9.70 3.23 11.38
CA ALA A 151 10.61 4.35 11.47
C ALA A 151 9.86 5.64 11.87
N PRO A 152 10.54 6.65 12.44
CA PRO A 152 9.93 7.93 12.77
C PRO A 152 9.38 8.66 11.53
N SER A 153 8.10 9.03 11.56
CA SER A 153 7.41 9.66 10.42
C SER A 153 7.88 11.09 10.11
N GLY A 154 8.46 11.84 11.06
CA GLY A 154 8.93 13.22 10.80
C GLY A 154 7.90 14.10 10.06
N ASN A 155 8.24 14.57 8.85
CA ASN A 155 7.36 15.37 7.99
C ASN A 155 6.58 14.53 6.95
N SER A 156 6.57 13.21 7.06
CA SER A 156 6.00 12.31 6.05
C SER A 156 4.49 12.40 5.93
N HIS A 157 3.73 12.74 6.99
CA HIS A 157 2.30 13.02 6.88
C HIS A 157 2.02 14.16 5.90
N ARG A 158 2.76 15.26 6.03
CA ARG A 158 2.64 16.42 5.13
C ARG A 158 3.05 16.05 3.70
N LYS A 159 4.12 15.27 3.53
CA LYS A 159 4.57 14.82 2.20
C LYS A 159 3.53 13.93 1.54
N LEU A 160 2.90 13.02 2.28
CA LEU A 160 1.83 12.18 1.76
C LEU A 160 0.58 13.01 1.42
N ALA A 161 0.25 14.01 2.25
CA ALA A 161 -0.82 14.95 1.95
C ALA A 161 -0.58 15.71 0.63
N LEU A 162 0.64 16.20 0.41
CA LEU A 162 1.01 16.87 -0.85
C LEU A 162 0.87 15.94 -2.07
N TYR A 163 1.24 14.67 -1.92
CA TYR A 163 1.05 13.67 -2.98
C TYR A 163 -0.43 13.42 -3.29
N MET A 164 -1.26 13.24 -2.26
CA MET A 164 -2.72 13.06 -2.44
C MET A 164 -3.38 14.26 -3.12
N LEU A 165 -2.86 15.47 -2.86
CA LEU A 165 -3.35 16.74 -3.40
C LEU A 165 -2.73 17.12 -4.75
N GLU A 166 -1.76 16.33 -5.25
CA GLU A 166 -1.03 16.69 -6.46
C GLU A 166 -1.98 16.89 -7.65
N ASP A 167 -2.92 15.97 -7.90
CA ASP A 167 -3.86 16.09 -9.04
C ASP A 167 -4.70 17.36 -8.97
N LEU A 168 -5.16 17.76 -7.77
CA LEU A 168 -5.90 19.01 -7.55
C LEU A 168 -5.03 20.23 -7.82
N PHE A 169 -3.78 20.20 -7.36
CA PHE A 169 -2.83 21.30 -7.58
C PHE A 169 -2.38 21.42 -9.05
N SER A 170 -2.73 20.44 -9.86
CA SER A 170 -2.21 20.25 -11.20
C SER A 170 -3.18 20.55 -12.33
N THR A 171 -4.44 20.80 -12.00
CA THR A 171 -5.49 21.06 -12.97
C THR A 171 -5.11 22.24 -13.87
N GLY A 172 -4.80 21.96 -15.14
CA GLY A 172 -4.48 22.98 -16.15
C GLY A 172 -3.02 23.07 -16.61
N SER A 173 -2.09 22.35 -15.98
CA SER A 173 -0.68 22.31 -16.38
C SER A 173 -0.34 21.00 -17.12
N SER A 174 0.48 21.08 -18.17
CA SER A 174 0.97 19.91 -18.93
C SER A 174 1.53 18.84 -17.98
N LYS A 175 1.21 17.56 -18.24
CA LYS A 175 1.70 16.38 -17.50
C LYS A 175 3.22 16.18 -17.63
N ASP A 176 3.91 17.05 -18.37
CA ASP A 176 5.35 16.97 -18.60
C ASP A 176 6.14 17.64 -17.47
N ARG A 177 5.90 17.18 -16.25
CA ARG A 177 6.46 17.80 -15.04
C ARG A 177 7.89 17.35 -14.83
N ASP A 178 8.79 18.32 -14.79
CA ASP A 178 10.04 18.20 -14.04
C ASP A 178 9.68 17.81 -12.61
N PHE A 179 10.30 16.73 -12.13
CA PHE A 179 9.99 15.99 -10.91
C PHE A 179 10.41 16.73 -9.64
N SER A 180 10.27 18.05 -9.66
CA SER A 180 10.45 18.95 -8.53
C SER A 180 9.47 18.58 -7.42
N LEU A 181 9.87 18.88 -6.20
CA LEU A 181 9.05 18.71 -5.01
C LEU A 181 7.67 19.36 -5.26
N PRO A 182 6.55 18.66 -4.99
CA PRO A 182 5.23 19.29 -5.10
C PRO A 182 5.20 20.54 -4.23
N GLU A 183 5.21 21.71 -4.87
CA GLU A 183 5.08 22.98 -4.18
C GLU A 183 3.61 23.30 -3.98
N VAL A 184 3.30 23.90 -2.82
CA VAL A 184 1.96 24.40 -2.56
C VAL A 184 1.72 25.63 -3.45
N PRO A 185 0.69 25.64 -4.32
CA PRO A 185 0.45 26.74 -5.23
C PRO A 185 0.24 28.07 -4.50
N LYS A 186 1.05 29.07 -4.79
CA LYS A 186 0.89 30.42 -4.22
C LYS A 186 -0.19 31.18 -4.99
N ASN A 187 -1.10 31.83 -4.27
CA ASN A 187 -2.21 32.63 -4.83
C ASN A 187 -3.27 31.81 -5.63
N ALA A 188 -3.40 30.51 -5.35
CA ALA A 188 -4.50 29.71 -5.87
C ALA A 188 -5.62 29.58 -4.84
N THR A 189 -6.83 29.33 -5.32
CA THR A 189 -7.99 28.93 -4.51
C THR A 189 -8.74 27.83 -5.25
N TYR A 190 -9.37 26.94 -4.49
CA TYR A 190 -10.15 25.83 -5.03
C TYR A 190 -11.61 25.96 -4.58
N SER A 191 -12.53 25.89 -5.54
CA SER A 191 -13.96 25.87 -5.25
C SER A 191 -14.38 24.50 -4.70
N THR A 192 -15.61 24.43 -4.18
CA THR A 192 -16.19 23.14 -3.76
C THR A 192 -16.31 22.16 -4.94
N ASP A 193 -16.55 22.65 -6.15
CA ASP A 193 -16.66 21.81 -7.34
C ASP A 193 -15.30 21.22 -7.74
N ASP A 194 -14.20 21.97 -7.56
CA ASP A 194 -12.84 21.46 -7.76
C ASP A 194 -12.52 20.30 -6.80
N ILE A 195 -12.92 20.46 -5.53
CA ILE A 195 -12.76 19.43 -4.50
C ILE A 195 -13.62 18.20 -4.80
N GLU A 196 -14.88 18.40 -5.22
CA GLU A 196 -15.79 17.31 -5.61
C GLU A 196 -15.23 16.48 -6.77
N MET A 197 -14.62 17.13 -7.77
CA MET A 197 -13.96 16.45 -8.88
C MET A 197 -12.68 15.71 -8.46
N TRP A 198 -11.98 16.18 -7.43
CA TRP A 198 -10.73 15.61 -6.95
C TRP A 198 -10.92 14.38 -6.05
N ILE A 199 -11.88 14.39 -5.12
CA ILE A 199 -12.12 13.29 -4.16
C ILE A 199 -12.08 11.89 -4.83
N PRO A 200 -12.85 11.59 -5.88
CA PRO A 200 -12.86 10.25 -6.49
C PRO A 200 -11.56 9.88 -7.20
N ARG A 201 -10.69 10.86 -7.50
CA ARG A 201 -9.36 10.64 -8.08
C ARG A 201 -8.31 10.32 -7.04
N CYS A 202 -8.62 10.48 -5.75
CA CYS A 202 -7.73 10.14 -4.64
C CYS A 202 -8.38 9.11 -3.69
N PRO A 203 -8.40 7.80 -4.06
CA PRO A 203 -8.99 6.76 -3.22
C PRO A 203 -8.35 6.63 -1.85
N LEU A 204 -7.05 6.92 -1.72
CA LEU A 204 -6.34 6.88 -0.44
C LEU A 204 -6.88 7.95 0.52
N PHE A 205 -7.09 9.18 0.06
CA PHE A 205 -7.69 10.23 0.87
C PHE A 205 -9.12 9.86 1.27
N GLN A 206 -9.94 9.40 0.31
CA GLN A 206 -11.32 9.03 0.58
C GLN A 206 -11.43 7.93 1.64
N GLN A 207 -10.52 6.93 1.58
CA GLN A 207 -10.43 5.90 2.61
C GLN A 207 -10.05 6.50 3.96
N ILE A 208 -8.96 7.26 4.05
CA ILE A 208 -8.51 7.89 5.31
C ILE A 208 -9.64 8.76 5.91
N PHE A 209 -10.31 9.55 5.08
CA PHE A 209 -11.42 10.40 5.49
C PHE A 209 -12.56 9.58 6.11
N HIS A 210 -12.98 8.52 5.42
CA HIS A 210 -14.03 7.63 5.89
C HIS A 210 -13.65 6.95 7.21
N GLU A 211 -12.48 6.32 7.27
CA GLU A 211 -12.00 5.58 8.43
C GLU A 211 -11.82 6.47 9.66
N VAL A 212 -11.34 7.71 9.47
CA VAL A 212 -11.16 8.65 10.58
C VAL A 212 -12.49 9.01 11.24
N PHE A 213 -13.51 9.38 10.46
CA PHE A 213 -14.79 9.78 11.03
C PHE A 213 -15.60 8.58 11.55
N HIS A 214 -15.57 7.45 10.85
CA HIS A 214 -16.20 6.23 11.34
C HIS A 214 -15.52 5.73 12.63
N GLY A 215 -14.18 5.77 12.70
CA GLY A 215 -13.41 5.40 13.89
C GLY A 215 -13.62 6.37 15.07
N CYS A 216 -13.88 7.65 14.81
CA CYS A 216 -14.19 8.66 15.81
C CYS A 216 -15.60 8.47 16.41
N PHE A 217 -16.62 8.31 15.56
CA PHE A 217 -18.01 8.32 16.02
C PHE A 217 -18.57 6.95 16.35
N ARG A 218 -18.07 5.87 15.74
CA ARG A 218 -18.43 4.46 16.02
C ARG A 218 -19.94 4.23 16.14
N LEU A 219 -20.70 4.70 15.17
CA LEU A 219 -22.17 4.63 15.24
C LEU A 219 -22.71 3.18 15.22
N TYR A 220 -22.00 2.29 14.52
CA TYR A 220 -22.38 0.90 14.31
C TYR A 220 -21.50 -0.04 15.14
N GLU A 221 -21.51 0.11 16.46
CA GLU A 221 -20.80 -0.80 17.38
C GLU A 221 -21.24 -2.26 17.16
N THR A 222 -20.55 -2.99 16.28
CA THR A 222 -20.46 -4.46 16.33
C THR A 222 -19.34 -4.84 17.31
N ASP A 223 -19.33 -6.09 17.78
CA ASP A 223 -18.37 -6.64 18.73
C ASP A 223 -16.93 -6.11 18.48
N PRO A 224 -16.09 -5.80 19.49
CA PRO A 224 -14.68 -5.43 19.28
C PRO A 224 -13.91 -6.36 18.33
N SER A 225 -14.36 -7.61 18.21
CA SER A 225 -13.90 -8.63 17.24
C SER A 225 -14.35 -8.38 15.80
N ASP A 226 -15.53 -7.76 15.62
CA ASP A 226 -16.19 -7.37 14.37
C ASP A 226 -15.95 -5.91 13.98
N VAL A 227 -15.28 -5.11 14.83
CA VAL A 227 -14.56 -3.87 14.42
C VAL A 227 -13.34 -4.22 13.55
N ILE A 228 -13.45 -5.29 12.77
CA ILE A 228 -12.71 -5.46 11.53
C ILE A 228 -13.25 -4.34 10.65
N PHE A 229 -12.63 -3.16 10.80
CA PHE A 229 -12.70 -2.09 9.82
C PHE A 229 -12.73 -2.76 8.45
N HIS A 230 -13.72 -2.44 7.61
CA HIS A 230 -13.91 -3.06 6.30
C HIS A 230 -12.81 -2.68 5.28
N HIS A 231 -11.55 -2.54 5.75
CA HIS A 231 -10.24 -2.84 5.19
C HIS A 231 -9.24 -1.78 5.71
N PRO A 232 -8.61 -1.94 6.90
CA PRO A 232 -7.44 -1.14 7.18
C PRO A 232 -6.37 -1.62 6.20
N ARG A 233 -6.09 -0.84 5.15
CA ARG A 233 -5.06 -1.16 4.16
C ARG A 233 -3.65 -0.94 4.71
N ILE A 234 -3.44 -1.22 5.99
CA ILE A 234 -2.11 -1.47 6.52
C ILE A 234 -1.92 -2.98 6.49
N PRO A 235 -0.89 -3.48 5.79
CA PRO A 235 -0.63 -4.91 5.76
C PRO A 235 -0.22 -5.40 7.14
N GLN A 236 -0.49 -6.66 7.45
CA GLN A 236 0.11 -7.33 8.59
C GLN A 236 1.54 -7.71 8.25
N VAL A 237 2.49 -7.47 9.16
CA VAL A 237 3.83 -8.04 9.06
C VAL A 237 3.82 -9.44 9.65
N CYS A 238 4.29 -10.40 8.86
CA CYS A 238 4.49 -11.77 9.27
C CYS A 238 5.99 -12.09 9.36
N ASP A 239 6.33 -13.11 10.15
CA ASP A 239 7.64 -13.79 10.17
C ASP A 239 8.88 -12.87 10.32
N THR A 240 8.73 -11.70 10.95
CA THR A 240 9.80 -10.70 11.08
C THR A 240 10.28 -10.61 12.52
N ASN A 241 11.58 -10.83 12.75
CA ASN A 241 12.18 -10.74 14.07
C ASN A 241 12.63 -9.31 14.39
N TRP A 242 11.68 -8.52 14.87
CA TRP A 242 11.87 -7.13 15.30
C TRP A 242 12.92 -6.92 16.39
N SER A 243 13.31 -7.93 17.16
CA SER A 243 14.39 -7.76 18.16
C SER A 243 15.78 -7.60 17.53
N ARG A 244 15.91 -7.92 16.24
CA ARG A 244 17.19 -7.92 15.51
C ARG A 244 17.23 -6.92 14.34
N VAL A 245 16.08 -6.38 13.94
CA VAL A 245 15.96 -5.51 12.78
C VAL A 245 14.94 -4.41 13.04
N GLY A 246 15.21 -3.22 12.53
CA GLY A 246 14.21 -2.16 12.37
C GLY A 246 13.97 -1.93 10.87
N THR A 247 12.78 -1.45 10.52
CA THR A 247 12.51 -1.04 9.13
C THR A 247 12.80 0.45 8.92
N ILE A 248 13.20 0.82 7.72
CA ILE A 248 13.30 2.22 7.26
C ILE A 248 11.94 2.83 6.89
N LEU A 249 10.88 2.03 6.83
CA LEU A 249 9.54 2.47 6.47
C LEU A 249 8.83 3.11 7.67
N ASP A 250 8.30 4.31 7.44
CA ASP A 250 7.32 4.94 8.33
C ASP A 250 5.89 4.59 7.89
N LEU A 251 4.90 4.91 8.75
CA LEU A 251 3.50 4.61 8.44
C LEU A 251 3.03 5.27 7.13
N PRO A 252 3.26 6.58 6.87
CA PRO A 252 2.83 7.19 5.62
C PRO A 252 3.42 6.50 4.38
N SER A 253 4.66 6.03 4.44
CA SER A 253 5.28 5.25 3.35
C SER A 253 4.57 3.92 3.14
N VAL A 254 4.25 3.20 4.21
CA VAL A 254 3.51 1.93 4.10
C VAL A 254 2.11 2.15 3.54
N LEU A 255 1.39 3.20 3.96
CA LEU A 255 0.07 3.52 3.42
C LEU A 255 0.13 3.83 1.92
N PHE A 256 1.10 4.65 1.50
CA PHE A 256 1.33 4.97 0.09
C PHE A 256 1.66 3.73 -0.75
N LEU A 257 2.64 2.93 -0.29
CA LEU A 257 3.11 1.76 -1.01
C LEU A 257 2.01 0.70 -1.08
N ASN A 258 1.34 0.39 0.02
CA ASN A 258 0.29 -0.61 0.05
C ASN A 258 -0.92 -0.21 -0.80
N ALA A 259 -1.32 1.07 -0.80
CA ALA A 259 -2.38 1.56 -1.67
C ALA A 259 -2.04 1.46 -3.17
N SER A 260 -0.74 1.41 -3.51
CA SER A 260 -0.24 1.28 -4.88
C SER A 260 -0.15 -0.18 -5.36
N LEU A 261 -0.22 -1.16 -4.44
CA LEU A 261 -0.21 -2.58 -4.79
C LEU A 261 -1.59 -3.05 -5.30
N PRO A 262 -1.64 -4.12 -6.14
CA PRO A 262 -2.89 -4.82 -6.44
C PRO A 262 -3.60 -5.27 -5.16
N ALA A 263 -4.94 -5.17 -5.12
CA ALA A 263 -5.73 -5.44 -3.91
C ALA A 263 -5.44 -6.82 -3.26
N ALA A 264 -5.17 -7.84 -4.07
CA ALA A 264 -4.83 -9.19 -3.59
C ALA A 264 -3.50 -9.26 -2.82
N LEU A 265 -2.61 -8.27 -2.96
CA LEU A 265 -1.29 -8.22 -2.33
C LEU A 265 -1.23 -7.30 -1.11
N GLN A 266 -2.33 -6.62 -0.78
CA GLN A 266 -2.35 -5.56 0.24
C GLN A 266 -2.44 -6.06 1.70
N GLY A 267 -2.60 -7.37 1.90
CA GLY A 267 -2.95 -7.95 3.21
C GLY A 267 -1.75 -8.28 4.11
N GLU A 268 -0.68 -8.85 3.55
CA GLU A 268 0.42 -9.42 4.33
C GLU A 268 1.76 -9.06 3.71
N TRP A 269 2.72 -8.64 4.53
CA TRP A 269 4.09 -8.33 4.14
C TRP A 269 5.07 -9.14 4.99
N ARG A 270 6.19 -9.56 4.40
CA ARG A 270 7.27 -10.26 5.12
C ARG A 270 8.64 -9.79 4.65
N LEU A 271 9.52 -9.52 5.60
CA LEU A 271 10.88 -9.10 5.31
C LEU A 271 11.71 -10.29 4.83
N LEU A 272 12.07 -10.32 3.55
CA LEU A 272 12.95 -11.34 2.98
C LEU A 272 14.42 -11.02 3.21
N PHE A 273 14.78 -9.74 3.05
CA PHE A 273 16.16 -9.29 3.15
C PHE A 273 16.21 -7.89 3.73
N SER A 274 17.22 -7.66 4.55
CA SER A 274 17.65 -6.34 5.03
C SER A 274 19.15 -6.44 5.22
N ASN A 275 19.93 -5.55 4.61
CA ASN A 275 21.39 -5.58 4.78
C ASN A 275 21.82 -5.25 6.21
N SER A 276 21.01 -4.50 6.96
CA SER A 276 21.24 -4.28 8.40
C SER A 276 21.18 -5.57 9.22
N LEU A 277 20.46 -6.61 8.74
CA LEU A 277 20.36 -7.92 9.40
C LEU A 277 21.26 -8.99 8.74
N HIS A 278 21.36 -8.98 7.42
CA HIS A 278 21.97 -10.04 6.61
C HIS A 278 23.35 -9.67 6.03
N GLY A 279 23.80 -8.44 6.23
CA GLY A 279 25.07 -7.91 5.72
C GLY A 279 24.99 -7.40 4.28
N ASP A 280 26.06 -6.71 3.87
CA ASP A 280 26.20 -6.05 2.56
C ASP A 280 26.76 -7.02 1.51
N SER A 281 26.01 -8.09 1.21
CA SER A 281 26.43 -9.11 0.24
C SER A 281 25.34 -9.37 -0.80
N PHE A 282 25.68 -9.15 -2.07
CA PHE A 282 24.75 -9.42 -3.17
C PHE A 282 24.44 -10.91 -3.28
N SER A 283 25.42 -11.81 -3.08
CA SER A 283 25.18 -13.25 -3.05
C SER A 283 24.18 -13.64 -1.96
N GLN A 284 24.24 -12.98 -0.79
CA GLN A 284 23.26 -13.20 0.28
C GLN A 284 21.89 -12.63 -0.08
N LEU A 285 21.82 -11.45 -0.73
CA LEU A 285 20.57 -10.91 -1.27
C LEU A 285 19.91 -11.92 -2.22
N ILE A 286 20.65 -12.42 -3.23
CA ILE A 286 20.12 -13.37 -4.22
C ILE A 286 19.62 -14.64 -3.54
N LYS A 287 20.40 -15.22 -2.61
CA LYS A 287 19.97 -16.38 -1.83
C LYS A 287 18.62 -16.16 -1.12
N MET A 288 18.32 -14.94 -0.72
CA MET A 288 17.07 -14.60 -0.02
C MET A 288 15.93 -14.20 -0.96
N ILE A 289 16.15 -13.90 -2.23
CA ILE A 289 15.07 -13.44 -3.13
C ILE A 289 14.81 -14.37 -4.31
N ASP A 290 15.76 -15.24 -4.67
CA ASP A 290 15.61 -16.16 -5.80
C ASP A 290 14.40 -17.10 -5.60
N GLY A 291 13.58 -17.20 -6.63
CA GLY A 291 12.29 -17.91 -6.61
C GLY A 291 11.19 -17.25 -5.78
N ARG A 292 11.42 -16.05 -5.19
CA ARG A 292 10.44 -15.37 -4.32
C ARG A 292 9.88 -14.11 -4.96
N GLY A 293 8.56 -13.93 -4.82
CA GLY A 293 7.82 -12.74 -5.22
C GLY A 293 6.31 -12.96 -5.19
N PRO A 294 5.49 -11.92 -5.42
CA PRO A 294 5.87 -10.54 -5.76
C PRO A 294 6.61 -9.82 -4.62
N THR A 295 7.53 -8.90 -4.94
CA THR A 295 8.34 -8.20 -3.94
C THR A 295 8.34 -6.68 -4.07
N LEU A 296 8.46 -5.99 -2.95
CA LEU A 296 8.74 -4.57 -2.85
C LEU A 296 10.18 -4.35 -2.38
N LEU A 297 10.99 -3.71 -3.21
CA LEU A 297 12.36 -3.33 -2.89
C LEU A 297 12.35 -1.88 -2.43
N VAL A 298 12.84 -1.63 -1.22
CA VAL A 298 12.90 -0.30 -0.61
C VAL A 298 14.35 0.00 -0.27
N LEU A 299 14.90 1.04 -0.88
CA LEU A 299 16.29 1.45 -0.71
C LEU A 299 16.34 2.84 -0.10
N ARG A 300 17.24 3.02 0.88
CA ARG A 300 17.76 4.31 1.32
C ARG A 300 19.20 4.44 0.87
N ASP A 301 19.53 5.53 0.19
CA ASP A 301 20.91 5.83 -0.17
C ASP A 301 21.63 6.59 0.97
N GLN A 302 22.95 6.74 0.84
CA GLN A 302 23.77 7.49 1.82
C GLN A 302 23.47 9.00 1.85
N GLN A 303 22.69 9.53 0.90
CA GLN A 303 22.19 10.91 0.91
C GLN A 303 20.81 11.02 1.58
N GLY A 304 20.23 9.90 2.05
CA GLY A 304 18.93 9.85 2.72
C GLY A 304 17.71 9.82 1.78
N HIS A 305 17.91 9.70 0.46
CA HIS A 305 16.81 9.51 -0.48
C HIS A 305 16.25 8.09 -0.32
N MET A 306 14.92 7.97 -0.37
CA MET A 306 14.23 6.69 -0.24
C MET A 306 13.38 6.42 -1.47
N PHE A 307 13.66 5.30 -2.14
CA PHE A 307 13.07 4.92 -3.42
C PHE A 307 13.22 3.42 -3.67
N GLY A 308 12.61 2.92 -4.72
CA GLY A 308 12.76 1.53 -5.11
C GLY A 308 11.75 1.10 -6.16
N GLY A 309 11.37 -0.17 -6.13
CA GLY A 309 10.46 -0.74 -7.12
C GLY A 309 9.66 -1.92 -6.60
N PHE A 310 8.48 -2.10 -7.19
CA PHE A 310 7.66 -3.28 -7.04
C PHE A 310 7.87 -4.22 -8.23
N ALA A 311 8.32 -5.44 -7.91
CA ALA A 311 8.48 -6.54 -8.85
C ALA A 311 7.27 -7.48 -8.74
N SER A 312 6.51 -7.59 -9.83
CA SER A 312 5.25 -8.34 -9.87
C SER A 312 5.44 -9.85 -9.97
N GLU A 313 6.61 -10.30 -10.42
CA GLU A 313 6.96 -11.72 -10.57
C GLU A 313 8.07 -12.13 -9.59
N PRO A 314 8.23 -13.45 -9.30
CA PRO A 314 9.36 -13.95 -8.55
C PRO A 314 10.70 -13.64 -9.23
N TRP A 315 11.70 -13.29 -8.43
CA TRP A 315 13.06 -13.08 -8.96
C TRP A 315 13.65 -14.40 -9.44
N SER A 316 14.26 -14.37 -10.62
CA SER A 316 15.03 -15.48 -11.17
C SER A 316 16.27 -14.94 -11.88
N ILE A 317 17.39 -15.65 -11.75
CA ILE A 317 18.62 -15.31 -12.47
C ILE A 317 18.39 -15.56 -13.97
N ASN A 318 18.35 -14.48 -14.73
CA ASN A 318 18.11 -14.49 -16.17
C ASN A 318 18.97 -13.44 -16.88
N SER A 319 19.61 -13.85 -17.97
CA SER A 319 20.38 -12.96 -18.84
C SER A 319 19.54 -11.93 -19.62
N LYS A 320 18.20 -12.07 -19.60
CA LYS A 320 17.25 -11.19 -20.29
C LYS A 320 16.32 -10.49 -19.30
N PHE A 321 15.74 -9.38 -19.73
CA PHE A 321 14.64 -8.75 -19.01
C PHE A 321 13.40 -9.66 -18.98
N TYR A 322 12.64 -9.59 -17.89
CA TYR A 322 11.38 -10.31 -17.65
C TYR A 322 10.44 -9.49 -16.76
N GLY A 323 9.34 -10.09 -16.29
CA GLY A 323 8.29 -9.40 -15.54
C GLY A 323 7.16 -8.91 -16.44
N ASP A 324 6.22 -8.18 -15.85
CA ASP A 324 5.07 -7.60 -16.54
C ASP A 324 4.84 -6.11 -16.21
N ASP A 325 3.82 -5.54 -16.84
CA ASP A 325 3.45 -4.12 -16.74
C ASP A 325 2.84 -3.70 -15.39
N ARG A 326 2.64 -4.66 -14.47
CA ARG A 326 2.25 -4.37 -13.08
C ARG A 326 3.45 -3.92 -12.23
N CYS A 327 4.67 -4.11 -12.73
CA CYS A 327 5.86 -3.56 -12.09
C CYS A 327 5.82 -2.02 -12.11
N PHE A 328 6.37 -1.41 -11.07
CA PHE A 328 6.49 0.04 -11.00
C PHE A 328 7.70 0.46 -10.19
N LEU A 329 8.16 1.70 -10.42
CA LEU A 329 9.13 2.36 -9.55
C LEU A 329 8.42 3.36 -8.65
N PHE A 330 9.03 3.66 -7.51
CA PHE A 330 8.50 4.65 -6.58
C PHE A 330 9.60 5.44 -5.89
N ARG A 331 9.21 6.58 -5.32
CA ARG A 331 10.01 7.39 -4.39
C ARG A 331 9.14 7.72 -3.17
N THR A 332 9.72 7.73 -1.98
CA THR A 332 9.06 8.16 -0.72
C THR A 332 9.78 9.33 -0.06
N HIS A 333 11.09 9.51 -0.33
CA HIS A 333 11.88 10.66 0.11
C HIS A 333 12.77 11.18 -1.02
N PRO A 334 12.83 12.52 -1.27
CA PRO A 334 12.27 13.62 -0.46
C PRO A 334 10.77 13.84 -0.59
N ASN A 335 10.13 13.29 -1.61
CA ASN A 335 8.67 13.30 -1.83
C ASN A 335 8.18 11.95 -2.35
N TYR A 336 6.87 11.74 -2.24
CA TYR A 336 6.21 10.60 -2.84
C TYR A 336 6.08 10.75 -4.34
N GLY A 337 6.27 9.66 -5.07
CA GLY A 337 6.09 9.56 -6.51
C GLY A 337 5.92 8.10 -6.93
N LEU A 338 4.99 7.83 -7.84
CA LEU A 338 4.67 6.50 -8.36
C LEU A 338 4.82 6.51 -9.88
N TYR A 339 5.55 5.54 -10.43
CA TYR A 339 5.95 5.51 -11.83
C TYR A 339 5.62 4.14 -12.44
N MET A 340 4.46 4.07 -13.08
CA MET A 340 3.94 2.86 -13.73
C MET A 340 4.58 2.62 -15.09
N ALA A 341 4.47 1.40 -15.61
CA ALA A 341 4.90 1.05 -16.96
C ALA A 341 4.30 1.99 -18.03
N THR A 342 5.13 2.47 -18.95
CA THR A 342 4.74 3.38 -20.05
C THR A 342 4.16 2.64 -21.25
N GLY A 343 4.37 1.33 -21.34
CA GLY A 343 4.08 0.51 -22.51
C GLY A 343 5.09 0.65 -23.66
N TYR A 344 6.18 1.42 -23.49
CA TYR A 344 7.18 1.62 -24.55
C TYR A 344 8.04 0.38 -24.82
N ASN A 345 8.37 -0.38 -23.77
CA ASN A 345 9.12 -1.63 -23.85
C ASN A 345 8.72 -2.56 -22.70
N THR A 346 9.28 -3.78 -22.67
CA THR A 346 9.01 -4.81 -21.66
C THR A 346 10.21 -5.07 -20.74
N ASN A 347 11.07 -4.05 -20.54
CA ASN A 347 12.29 -4.19 -19.73
C ASN A 347 12.01 -4.01 -18.24
N PHE A 348 11.05 -4.77 -17.68
CA PHE A 348 10.49 -4.49 -16.35
C PHE A 348 11.46 -4.85 -15.22
N MET A 349 11.97 -6.08 -15.23
CA MET A 349 12.85 -6.64 -14.23
C MET A 349 14.08 -7.27 -14.89
N TYR A 350 15.22 -7.24 -14.20
CA TYR A 350 16.45 -7.87 -14.62
C TYR A 350 17.21 -8.34 -13.39
N LEU A 351 17.70 -9.58 -13.41
CA LEU A 351 18.57 -10.10 -12.38
C LEU A 351 19.57 -11.06 -13.03
N ASN A 352 20.86 -10.75 -12.90
CA ASN A 352 21.90 -11.56 -13.52
C ASN A 352 23.15 -11.64 -12.64
N LEU A 353 23.89 -12.73 -12.76
CA LEU A 353 25.08 -13.00 -11.96
C LEU A 353 26.08 -13.85 -12.76
N ASN A 354 27.37 -13.70 -12.48
CA ASN A 354 28.46 -14.51 -13.03
C ASN A 354 28.60 -14.47 -14.57
N MET A 355 28.16 -13.39 -15.21
CA MET A 355 28.31 -13.18 -16.65
C MET A 355 29.46 -12.22 -16.97
N GLN A 356 30.22 -12.51 -18.03
CA GLN A 356 31.35 -11.66 -18.44
C GLN A 356 30.92 -10.48 -19.32
N THR A 357 29.89 -10.67 -20.14
CA THR A 357 29.50 -9.72 -21.19
C THR A 357 28.24 -8.93 -20.87
N LEU A 358 27.52 -9.30 -19.83
CA LEU A 358 26.27 -8.67 -19.42
C LEU A 358 26.41 -8.14 -17.99
N PRO A 359 25.69 -7.05 -17.64
CA PRO A 359 25.74 -6.48 -16.30
C PRO A 359 25.34 -7.51 -15.24
N ASN A 360 26.12 -7.62 -14.16
CA ASN A 360 25.77 -8.45 -13.01
C ASN A 360 25.18 -7.57 -11.91
N GLY A 361 23.96 -7.88 -11.48
CA GLY A 361 23.21 -7.05 -10.56
C GLY A 361 21.70 -7.26 -10.71
N LEU A 362 20.96 -6.42 -10.01
CA LEU A 362 19.51 -6.37 -10.02
C LEU A 362 19.08 -5.02 -10.59
N GLY A 363 18.20 -5.03 -11.58
CA GLY A 363 17.73 -3.85 -12.28
C GLY A 363 16.23 -3.85 -12.52
N MET A 364 15.66 -2.66 -12.62
CA MET A 364 14.27 -2.46 -13.01
C MET A 364 14.16 -1.26 -13.96
N GLY A 365 13.59 -1.51 -15.14
CA GLY A 365 13.26 -0.48 -16.13
C GLY A 365 14.46 0.11 -16.84
N GLY A 366 14.26 0.56 -18.08
CA GLY A 366 15.27 1.22 -18.89
C GLY A 366 15.97 0.24 -19.83
N GLN A 367 17.29 0.35 -19.91
CA GLN A 367 18.15 -0.54 -20.71
C GLN A 367 19.46 -0.77 -19.96
N PHE A 368 20.31 -1.68 -20.46
CA PHE A 368 21.64 -1.89 -19.88
C PHE A 368 22.40 -0.56 -19.74
N ASP A 369 23.06 -0.40 -18.60
CA ASP A 369 23.77 0.81 -18.14
C ASP A 369 22.90 2.07 -17.88
N TYR A 370 21.60 2.02 -18.18
CA TYR A 370 20.64 3.11 -18.01
C TYR A 370 19.35 2.60 -17.38
N PHE A 371 19.47 1.93 -16.24
CA PHE A 371 18.33 1.44 -15.51
C PHE A 371 17.63 2.56 -14.72
N GLY A 372 16.30 2.49 -14.60
CA GLY A 372 15.54 3.36 -13.72
C GLY A 372 15.89 3.14 -12.25
N PHE A 373 16.15 1.89 -11.88
CA PHE A 373 16.66 1.48 -10.58
C PHE A 373 17.63 0.29 -10.75
N TRP A 374 18.85 0.41 -10.23
CA TRP A 374 19.89 -0.63 -10.32
C TRP A 374 20.65 -0.78 -9.02
N ILE A 375 20.93 -2.03 -8.64
CA ILE A 375 21.86 -2.43 -7.59
C ILE A 375 22.91 -3.33 -8.24
N ASP A 376 24.17 -2.91 -8.15
CA ASP A 376 25.30 -3.66 -8.69
C ASP A 376 25.60 -4.92 -7.86
N HIS A 377 26.20 -5.93 -8.49
CA HIS A 377 26.65 -7.15 -7.82
C HIS A 377 27.63 -6.93 -6.65
N THR A 378 28.30 -5.77 -6.57
CA THR A 378 29.11 -5.39 -5.40
C THR A 378 28.28 -4.99 -4.17
N PHE A 379 26.95 -4.93 -4.30
CA PHE A 379 25.96 -4.49 -3.31
C PHE A 379 26.05 -3.01 -2.91
N ASN A 380 27.25 -2.45 -2.81
CA ASN A 380 27.49 -1.13 -2.24
C ASN A 380 27.18 0.04 -3.19
N SER A 381 27.01 -0.23 -4.48
CA SER A 381 26.70 0.79 -5.47
C SER A 381 25.48 0.45 -6.30
N GLY A 382 24.77 1.49 -6.70
CA GLY A 382 23.65 1.41 -7.61
C GLY A 382 23.58 2.65 -8.49
N HIS A 383 22.60 2.69 -9.38
CA HIS A 383 22.32 3.88 -10.16
C HIS A 383 20.83 4.00 -10.49
N SER A 384 20.41 5.24 -10.74
CA SER A 384 19.10 5.60 -11.27
C SER A 384 19.32 6.50 -12.48
N LYS A 385 19.59 5.90 -13.63
CA LYS A 385 20.00 6.60 -14.85
C LYS A 385 18.83 6.70 -15.80
N ALA A 386 18.13 7.81 -15.72
CA ALA A 386 16.85 8.01 -16.38
C ALA A 386 16.86 9.25 -17.30
N GLY A 387 17.89 9.54 -18.11
CA GLY A 387 17.96 10.84 -18.82
C GLY A 387 17.04 10.96 -20.05
N PRO A 388 16.06 11.89 -20.12
CA PRO A 388 15.42 12.67 -19.04
C PRO A 388 14.31 11.90 -18.29
N ARG A 389 13.84 10.78 -18.85
CA ARG A 389 13.01 9.80 -18.14
C ARG A 389 13.47 8.37 -18.45
N CYS A 390 13.22 7.45 -17.51
CA CYS A 390 13.33 6.02 -17.77
C CYS A 390 12.29 5.63 -18.82
N THR A 391 12.70 4.93 -19.87
CA THR A 391 11.80 4.58 -20.99
C THR A 391 10.69 3.62 -20.57
N THR A 392 10.97 2.69 -19.65
CA THR A 392 10.00 1.67 -19.20
C THR A 392 8.96 2.22 -18.24
N TYR A 393 9.34 3.08 -17.29
CA TYR A 393 8.45 3.54 -16.22
C TYR A 393 8.12 5.04 -16.26
N GLY A 394 8.73 5.79 -17.18
CA GLY A 394 8.57 7.24 -17.23
C GLY A 394 9.10 7.96 -15.99
N SER A 395 9.84 7.25 -15.12
CA SER A 395 10.36 7.74 -13.86
C SER A 395 11.50 8.73 -14.08
N PRO A 396 11.74 9.66 -13.14
CA PRO A 396 12.96 10.45 -13.13
C PRO A 396 14.12 9.60 -12.62
N GLN A 397 15.25 10.28 -12.48
CA GLN A 397 16.22 9.91 -11.46
C GLN A 397 15.56 9.89 -10.08
N LEU A 398 15.66 8.77 -9.38
CA LEU A 398 15.06 8.54 -8.07
C LEU A 398 15.96 8.98 -6.91
N SER A 399 17.28 8.89 -7.11
CA SER A 399 18.34 9.34 -6.21
C SER A 399 18.72 10.81 -6.43
N GLU A 400 19.51 11.39 -5.53
CA GLU A 400 20.02 12.77 -5.68
C GLU A 400 20.93 12.93 -6.90
N THR A 401 21.77 11.92 -7.15
CA THR A 401 22.73 11.86 -8.25
C THR A 401 22.54 10.56 -9.06
N PRO A 402 23.00 10.48 -10.33
CA PRO A 402 22.74 9.30 -11.17
C PRO A 402 23.29 8.00 -10.59
N GLU A 403 24.43 8.04 -9.93
CA GLU A 403 25.00 6.94 -9.16
C GLU A 403 24.79 7.17 -7.66
N PHE A 404 24.51 6.11 -6.91
CA PHE A 404 24.34 6.20 -5.47
C PHE A 404 25.07 5.07 -4.72
N LYS A 405 25.29 5.29 -3.43
CA LYS A 405 25.77 4.29 -2.49
C LYS A 405 24.62 3.81 -1.62
N VAL A 406 24.52 2.51 -1.46
CA VAL A 406 23.47 1.89 -0.63
C VAL A 406 23.79 2.15 0.83
N ASP A 407 22.81 2.67 1.59
CA ASP A 407 22.86 2.70 3.06
C ASP A 407 22.04 1.52 3.58
N VAL A 408 20.76 1.46 3.24
CA VAL A 408 19.88 0.34 3.59
C VAL A 408 19.10 -0.13 2.38
N LEU A 409 19.00 -1.45 2.22
CA LEU A 409 18.11 -2.12 1.28
C LEU A 409 17.25 -3.11 2.05
N GLU A 410 15.93 -2.97 1.93
CA GLU A 410 14.94 -3.93 2.38
C GLU A 410 14.21 -4.54 1.18
N VAL A 411 14.00 -5.85 1.23
CA VAL A 411 13.16 -6.55 0.26
C VAL A 411 12.03 -7.23 1.01
N TRP A 412 10.80 -6.84 0.69
CA TRP A 412 9.58 -7.35 1.28
C TRP A 412 8.84 -8.23 0.27
N VAL A 413 8.46 -9.45 0.62
CA VAL A 413 7.44 -10.17 -0.16
C VAL A 413 6.07 -9.68 0.27
N VAL A 414 5.18 -9.46 -0.69
CA VAL A 414 3.84 -8.91 -0.46
C VAL A 414 2.76 -9.89 -0.92
N GLY A 415 1.65 -9.89 -0.20
CA GLY A 415 0.52 -10.78 -0.45
C GLY A 415 0.56 -12.09 0.33
N PRO A 416 -0.52 -12.89 0.18
CA PRO A 416 -0.71 -14.10 0.96
C PRO A 416 0.40 -15.11 0.70
N GLN A 417 0.75 -15.89 1.72
CA GLN A 417 1.63 -17.04 1.50
C GLN A 417 0.97 -18.03 0.56
N LYS A 418 1.69 -18.44 -0.48
CA LYS A 418 1.41 -19.75 -1.08
C LYS A 418 1.75 -20.79 -0.02
N LYS A 419 0.73 -21.44 0.54
CA LYS A 419 0.95 -22.58 1.44
C LYS A 419 1.85 -23.58 0.71
N LYS A 420 2.78 -24.20 1.44
CA LYS A 420 3.68 -25.27 0.96
C LYS A 420 2.93 -26.54 0.52
N ASP A 421 1.63 -26.49 0.24
CA ASP A 421 0.83 -27.66 -0.11
C ASP A 421 1.04 -28.09 -1.59
N ASP A 422 1.80 -27.32 -2.39
CA ASP A 422 2.11 -27.62 -3.81
C ASP A 422 3.55 -28.16 -4.05
N GLU A 423 4.40 -28.19 -3.01
CA GLU A 423 5.69 -28.89 -3.02
C GLU A 423 5.68 -29.86 -1.85
N TYR A 424 5.51 -31.15 -2.14
CA TYR A 424 5.60 -32.24 -1.16
C TYR A 424 6.76 -31.97 -0.19
N ASP A 425 6.45 -31.65 1.08
CA ASP A 425 7.46 -31.56 2.13
C ASP A 425 8.09 -32.96 2.23
N ASP A 426 9.34 -33.07 1.77
CA ASP A 426 10.17 -34.28 1.80
C ASP A 426 10.57 -34.66 3.23
N GLU A 427 9.95 -34.07 4.25
CA GLU A 427 10.21 -34.33 5.66
C GLU A 427 9.24 -35.36 6.27
N ASP A 428 8.04 -35.56 5.69
CA ASP A 428 7.03 -36.52 6.17
C ASP A 428 6.88 -37.78 5.30
N LEU A 429 7.68 -37.92 4.24
CA LEU A 429 7.63 -39.09 3.35
C LEU A 429 8.38 -40.28 3.95
N THR A 430 7.71 -41.43 3.97
CA THR A 430 8.33 -42.73 4.27
C THR A 430 9.40 -43.09 3.23
N GLU A 431 10.37 -43.95 3.58
CA GLU A 431 11.43 -44.38 2.64
C GLU A 431 10.85 -44.97 1.33
N GLU A 432 9.71 -45.66 1.41
CA GLU A 432 9.02 -46.22 0.25
C GLU A 432 8.44 -45.13 -0.68
N GLU A 433 7.90 -44.05 -0.11
CA GLU A 433 7.33 -42.93 -0.88
C GLU A 433 8.42 -42.09 -1.55
N ARG A 434 9.58 -41.93 -0.89
CA ARG A 434 10.77 -41.30 -1.49
C ARG A 434 11.30 -42.10 -2.67
N GLU A 435 11.36 -43.43 -2.54
CA GLU A 435 11.75 -44.31 -3.65
C GLU A 435 10.76 -44.22 -4.83
N HIS A 436 9.46 -44.11 -4.54
CA HIS A 436 8.45 -44.02 -5.58
C HIS A 436 8.49 -42.66 -6.32
N LEU A 437 8.83 -41.58 -5.62
CA LEU A 437 9.06 -40.26 -6.21
C LEU A 437 10.38 -40.18 -6.98
N ALA A 438 11.44 -40.83 -6.50
CA ALA A 438 12.71 -40.95 -7.21
C ALA A 438 12.61 -41.77 -8.50
N LYS A 439 11.64 -42.69 -8.58
CA LYS A 439 11.34 -43.50 -9.78
C LYS A 439 10.50 -42.75 -10.84
N LYS A 440 9.87 -41.61 -10.49
CA LYS A 440 9.18 -40.73 -11.46
C LYS A 440 10.21 -39.84 -12.15
N SER A 441 10.40 -40.06 -13.45
CA SER A 441 11.34 -39.27 -14.23
C SER A 441 10.88 -37.82 -14.31
N ILE A 442 11.82 -36.87 -14.34
CA ILE A 442 11.53 -35.44 -14.59
C ILE A 442 10.72 -35.24 -15.88
N LEU A 443 10.84 -36.16 -16.84
CA LEU A 443 10.08 -36.17 -18.09
C LEU A 443 8.58 -36.50 -17.93
N ASP A 444 8.16 -37.10 -16.82
CA ASP A 444 6.75 -37.44 -16.55
C ASP A 444 5.97 -36.26 -15.94
N LYS A 445 6.66 -35.16 -15.60
CA LYS A 445 6.04 -33.94 -15.04
C LYS A 445 5.50 -32.99 -16.12
N ASP A 446 5.92 -33.14 -17.37
CA ASP A 446 5.48 -32.29 -18.48
C ASP A 446 5.15 -33.12 -19.75
N PRO A 447 3.86 -33.43 -19.99
CA PRO A 447 3.43 -34.22 -21.13
C PRO A 447 3.67 -33.53 -22.49
N GLU A 448 3.79 -32.19 -22.54
CA GLU A 448 4.12 -31.47 -23.78
C GLU A 448 5.58 -31.63 -24.17
N SER A 449 6.51 -31.58 -23.20
CA SER A 449 7.93 -31.85 -23.45
C SER A 449 8.19 -33.29 -23.91
N LYS A 450 7.44 -34.26 -23.39
CA LYS A 450 7.51 -35.67 -23.83
C LYS A 450 7.04 -35.84 -25.28
N ALA A 451 5.93 -35.19 -25.65
CA ALA A 451 5.41 -35.20 -27.02
C ALA A 451 6.37 -34.51 -28.02
N MET A 452 7.04 -33.42 -27.62
CA MET A 452 8.06 -32.76 -28.45
C MET A 452 9.31 -33.62 -28.69
N LEU A 453 9.78 -34.35 -27.68
CA LEU A 453 10.94 -35.24 -27.79
C LEU A 453 10.69 -36.44 -28.73
N GLU A 454 9.46 -36.98 -28.70
CA GLU A 454 9.02 -38.00 -29.67
C GLU A 454 8.93 -37.46 -31.10
N LEU A 455 8.39 -36.24 -31.28
CA LEU A 455 8.31 -35.59 -32.60
C LEU A 455 9.69 -35.29 -33.19
N LEU A 456 10.71 -35.05 -32.35
CA LEU A 456 12.10 -34.81 -32.76
C LEU A 456 12.91 -36.11 -32.99
N GLY A 457 12.27 -37.29 -32.88
CA GLY A 457 12.93 -38.59 -33.06
C GLY A 457 13.95 -38.93 -31.97
N ARG A 458 13.89 -38.25 -30.82
CA ARG A 458 14.74 -38.49 -29.65
C ARG A 458 13.88 -39.01 -28.50
N GLY A 459 13.33 -40.21 -28.68
CA GLY A 459 12.57 -40.91 -27.64
C GLY A 459 13.42 -41.20 -26.39
N PRO A 460 12.77 -41.43 -25.23
CA PRO A 460 13.45 -41.63 -23.95
C PRO A 460 14.35 -42.87 -23.97
N VAL A 461 15.66 -42.67 -23.76
CA VAL A 461 16.70 -43.72 -23.76
C VAL A 461 16.58 -44.67 -22.54
N SER A 462 15.66 -44.42 -21.61
CA SER A 462 15.55 -45.11 -20.32
C SER A 462 14.45 -46.17 -20.23
N GLU A 463 13.60 -46.37 -21.24
CA GLU A 463 12.55 -47.40 -21.17
C GLU A 463 13.10 -48.83 -21.30
N GLY A 464 14.20 -49.03 -22.03
CA GLY A 464 14.77 -50.37 -22.27
C GLY A 464 15.51 -51.03 -21.09
N LEU A 465 15.64 -50.35 -19.94
CA LEU A 465 16.27 -50.88 -18.72
C LEU A 465 15.26 -51.26 -17.62
N ARG A 466 13.95 -51.24 -17.93
CA ARG A 466 12.87 -51.49 -16.95
C ARG A 466 12.23 -52.88 -17.04
N GLU A 467 12.57 -53.71 -18.02
CA GLU A 467 12.09 -55.10 -18.09
C GLU A 467 13.14 -56.06 -17.49
N GLY A 468 12.72 -56.84 -16.49
CA GLY A 468 13.59 -57.60 -15.60
C GLY A 468 14.13 -58.91 -16.17
N ASP A 469 15.35 -59.28 -15.73
CA ASP A 469 15.84 -60.65 -15.78
C ASP A 469 15.22 -61.45 -14.62
N GLU A 470 13.99 -61.94 -14.82
CA GLU A 470 13.43 -63.08 -14.07
C GLU A 470 13.51 -64.36 -14.93
N THR A 471 14.72 -64.81 -15.28
CA THR A 471 14.93 -66.24 -15.62
C THR A 471 16.37 -66.66 -15.34
N ALA A 472 16.66 -67.10 -14.10
CA ALA A 472 17.76 -68.02 -13.84
C ALA A 472 17.39 -68.94 -12.67
N SER A 473 16.78 -70.07 -13.02
CA SER A 473 16.55 -71.23 -12.16
C SER A 473 17.87 -71.75 -11.57
N SER A 474 17.98 -71.87 -10.25
CA SER A 474 18.97 -72.75 -9.61
C SER A 474 18.30 -74.08 -9.22
N PRO A 475 18.88 -75.23 -9.57
CA PRO A 475 18.66 -76.46 -8.83
C PRO A 475 19.73 -76.62 -7.75
N GLU A 476 19.26 -77.09 -6.60
CA GLU A 476 20.06 -77.55 -5.47
C GLU A 476 21.10 -78.60 -5.89
N ASP A 477 22.28 -78.58 -5.25
CA ASP A 477 22.98 -79.82 -4.95
C ASP A 477 23.80 -79.72 -3.65
N ASN A 478 23.51 -80.67 -2.77
CA ASN A 478 24.19 -80.98 -1.52
C ASN A 478 25.68 -81.30 -1.73
N LYS A 479 26.55 -80.86 -0.81
CA LYS A 479 27.49 -81.76 -0.12
C LYS A 479 28.16 -81.12 1.10
N VAL A 480 27.83 -81.71 2.24
CA VAL A 480 28.65 -81.80 3.45
C VAL A 480 30.03 -82.41 3.11
N ILE A 481 31.12 -81.87 3.66
CA ILE A 481 32.19 -82.59 4.40
C ILE A 481 33.21 -81.58 4.96
N SER A 482 33.67 -81.92 6.15
CA SER A 482 34.46 -81.25 7.18
C SER A 482 35.98 -81.23 6.97
N LEU A 483 36.65 -80.58 7.94
CA LEU A 483 38.06 -80.72 8.38
C LEU A 483 39.05 -80.03 7.42
N PHE A 484 39.78 -78.98 7.78
CA PHE A 484 40.51 -78.66 9.00
C PHE A 484 40.78 -77.15 9.09
#